data_AF-X1R4S0-F1
#
_entry.id   AF-X1R4S0-F1
#
_cell.length_a   1.000
_cell.length_b   1.000
_cell.length_c   1.000
_cell.angle_alpha   90.00
_cell.angle_beta   90.00
_cell.angle_gamma   90.00
#
_symmetry.space_group_name_H-M   'P 1'
#
loop_
_entity.id
_entity.type
_entity.pdbx_description
1 polymer ?
#
loop_
_entity_poly.entity_id
_entity_poly.type
_entity_poly.pdbx_seq_one_letter_code
_entity_poly.pdbx_strand_id
1 'polypeptide(L)' 'LLVIHGEEDKLFPIEHAYYIMDWAIGEKELKSYPEGKHGCINFLDEVVPYSIDWLKKHLLE' A
#
# COMPACT_ATOMS: atom_id res chain seq x y z
N LEU A 1 -1.80 9.80 -2.04
CA LEU A 1 -1.03 8.89 -1.16
C LEU A 1 -1.40 7.46 -1.50
N LEU A 2 -0.42 6.62 -1.83
CA LEU A 2 -0.63 5.18 -1.95
C LEU A 2 0.00 4.48 -0.76
N VAL A 3 -0.78 3.66 -0.05
CA VAL A 3 -0.29 2.74 0.97
C VAL A 3 -0.51 1.31 0.46
N ILE A 4 0.54 0.50 0.47
CA ILE A 4 0.46 -0.93 0.17
C ILE A 4 0.95 -1.66 1.42
N HIS A 5 0.09 -2.52 1.97
CA HIS A 5 0.34 -3.14 3.28
C HIS A 5 0.00 -4.62 3.30
N GLY A 6 0.84 -5.41 3.95
CA GLY A 6 0.57 -6.82 4.19
C GLY A 6 -0.06 -7.00 5.57
N GLU A 7 -1.20 -7.68 5.66
CA GLU A 7 -1.93 -7.83 6.93
C GLU A 7 -1.23 -8.81 7.91
N GLU A 8 -0.31 -9.64 7.43
CA GLU A 8 0.58 -10.47 8.26
C GLU A 8 1.93 -9.80 8.59
N ASP A 9 2.08 -8.50 8.33
CA ASP A 9 3.25 -7.75 8.76
C ASP A 9 3.37 -7.76 10.29
N LYS A 10 4.40 -8.45 10.81
CA LYS A 10 4.68 -8.58 12.24
C LYS A 10 5.47 -7.40 12.83
N LEU A 11 5.99 -6.51 11.98
CA LEU A 11 6.75 -5.32 12.38
C LEU A 11 5.83 -4.10 12.47
N PHE A 12 4.91 -3.95 11.51
CA PHE A 12 3.95 -2.85 11.47
C PHE A 12 2.51 -3.38 11.33
N PRO A 13 1.69 -3.28 12.39
CA PRO A 13 0.29 -3.70 12.34
C PRO A 13 -0.52 -2.92 11.29
N ILE A 14 -1.53 -3.56 10.70
CA ILE A 14 -2.38 -2.97 9.66
C ILE A 14 -3.13 -1.71 10.13
N GLU A 15 -3.37 -1.57 11.43
CA GLU A 15 -3.99 -0.40 12.04
C GLU A 15 -3.18 0.88 11.80
N HIS A 16 -1.85 0.77 11.63
CA HIS A 16 -1.02 1.92 11.28
C HIS A 16 -1.30 2.41 9.85
N ALA A 17 -1.58 1.50 8.91
CA ALA A 17 -2.01 1.86 7.57
C ALA A 17 -3.37 2.58 7.63
N TYR A 18 -4.33 2.05 8.40
CA TYR A 18 -5.63 2.69 8.60
C TYR A 18 -5.50 4.10 9.23
N TYR A 19 -4.63 4.25 10.23
CA TYR A 19 -4.38 5.54 10.88
C TYR A 19 -3.84 6.59 9.88
N ILE A 20 -2.86 6.24 9.05
CA ILE A 20 -2.33 7.15 8.02
C ILE A 20 -3.41 7.48 7.00
N MET A 21 -4.22 6.48 6.61
CA MET A 21 -5.31 6.68 5.66
C MET A 21 -6.41 7.56 6.22
N ASP A 22 -6.70 7.54 7.51
CA ASP A 22 -7.64 8.48 8.13
C ASP A 22 -7.05 9.90 8.15
N TRP A 23 -5.80 10.04 8.60
CA TRP A 23 -5.11 11.32 8.77
C TRP A 23 -4.82 12.07 7.45
N ALA A 24 -4.45 11.35 6.38
CA ALA A 24 -4.05 11.98 5.13
C ALA A 24 -5.22 12.70 4.43
N ILE A 25 -4.94 13.88 3.86
CA ILE A 25 -5.90 14.68 3.10
C ILE A 25 -5.61 14.54 1.60
N GLY A 26 -6.65 14.59 0.76
CA GLY A 26 -6.54 14.49 -0.69
C GLY A 26 -6.72 13.06 -1.23
N GLU A 27 -6.35 12.83 -2.48
CA GLU A 27 -6.44 11.51 -3.12
C GLU A 27 -5.55 10.51 -2.39
N LYS A 28 -6.17 9.42 -1.91
CA LYS A 28 -5.50 8.39 -1.12
C LYS A 28 -6.09 7.02 -1.42
N GLU A 29 -5.25 6.01 -1.43
CA GLU A 29 -5.61 4.61 -1.69
C GLU A 29 -4.82 3.67 -0.78
N LEU A 30 -5.49 2.67 -0.22
CA LEU A 30 -4.89 1.58 0.54
C LEU A 30 -5.17 0.27 -0.17
N LYS A 31 -4.10 -0.43 -0.55
CA LYS A 31 -4.18 -1.80 -1.04
C LYS A 31 -3.58 -2.73 0.02
N SER A 32 -4.44 -3.50 0.69
CA SER A 32 -4.00 -4.52 1.63
C SER A 32 -3.93 -5.90 1.00
N TYR A 33 -3.01 -6.72 1.48
CA TYR A 33 -2.84 -8.12 1.11
C TYR A 33 -3.03 -8.98 2.37
N PRO A 34 -4.11 -9.78 2.48
CA PRO A 34 -4.41 -10.56 3.69
C PRO A 34 -3.26 -11.48 4.15
N GLU A 35 -2.54 -12.07 3.20
CA GLU A 35 -1.37 -12.95 3.47
C GLU A 35 -0.03 -12.22 3.28
N GLY A 36 -0.07 -10.91 3.11
CA GLY A 36 1.10 -10.09 2.82
C GLY A 36 2.01 -9.98 4.04
N LYS A 37 3.30 -10.27 3.87
CA LYS A 37 4.32 -10.08 4.91
C LYS A 37 4.84 -8.65 4.90
N HIS A 38 5.76 -8.33 5.81
CA HIS A 38 6.43 -7.02 5.84
C HIS A 38 6.97 -6.63 4.45
N GLY A 39 6.61 -5.44 3.99
CA GLY A 39 6.96 -4.93 2.66
C GLY A 39 6.28 -5.67 1.49
N CYS A 40 5.28 -6.50 1.76
CA CYS A 40 4.62 -7.37 0.79
C CYS A 40 5.60 -8.21 -0.04
N ILE A 41 6.70 -8.67 0.58
CA ILE A 41 7.80 -9.38 -0.11
C ILE A 41 7.35 -10.64 -0.89
N ASN A 42 6.24 -11.24 -0.48
CA ASN A 42 5.63 -12.40 -1.15
C ASN A 42 4.64 -12.04 -2.27
N PHE A 43 4.42 -10.75 -2.52
CA PHE A 43 3.54 -10.22 -3.56
C PHE A 43 4.25 -9.18 -4.45
N LEU A 44 5.58 -9.17 -4.50
CA LEU A 44 6.33 -8.14 -5.25
C LEU A 44 5.98 -8.09 -6.74
N ASP A 45 5.70 -9.25 -7.36
CA ASP A 45 5.29 -9.34 -8.76
C ASP A 45 3.96 -8.62 -9.05
N GLU A 46 3.13 -8.40 -8.03
CA GLU A 46 1.89 -7.62 -8.13
C GLU A 46 2.06 -6.19 -7.63
N VAL A 47 2.72 -6.02 -6.48
CA VAL A 47 2.89 -4.74 -5.79
C VAL A 47 3.71 -3.77 -6.62
N VAL A 48 4.79 -4.24 -7.24
CA VAL A 48 5.67 -3.37 -8.03
C VAL A 48 4.94 -2.82 -9.26
N PRO A 49 4.35 -3.64 -10.17
CA PRO A 49 3.60 -3.11 -11.30
C PRO A 49 2.44 -2.21 -10.89
N TYR A 50 1.67 -2.59 -9.87
CA TYR A 50 0.55 -1.79 -9.40
C TYR A 50 0.99 -0.41 -8.87
N SER A 51 2.09 -0.35 -8.11
CA SER A 51 2.63 0.93 -7.62
C SER A 51 3.11 1.82 -8.78
N ILE A 52 3.71 1.23 -9.82
CA ILE A 52 4.15 1.95 -11.01
C ILE A 52 2.95 2.50 -11.77
N ASP A 53 1.90 1.70 -11.99
CA ASP A 53 0.71 2.15 -12.73
C ASP A 53 -0.06 3.22 -11.95
N TRP A 54 -0.13 3.10 -10.62
CA TRP A 54 -0.64 4.17 -9.77
C TRP A 54 0.20 5.44 -9.93
N LEU A 55 1.53 5.36 -9.87
CA LEU A 55 2.38 6.54 -10.07
C LEU A 55 2.18 7.17 -11.45
N LYS A 56 2.11 6.38 -12.52
CA LYS A 56 1.84 6.89 -13.88
C LYS A 56 0.54 7.66 -13.94
N LYS A 57 -0.56 7.11 -13.38
CA LYS A 57 -1.88 7.76 -13.36
C LYS A 57 -1.84 9.16 -12.70
N HIS A 58 -0.98 9.37 -11.71
CA HIS A 58 -0.98 10.60 -10.92
C HIS A 58 0.18 11.56 -11.24
N LEU A 59 1.21 11.10 -11.96
CA LEU A 59 2.40 11.91 -12.29
C LEU A 59 2.55 12.19 -13.78
N LEU A 60 1.96 11.37 -14.64
CA LEU A 60 1.96 11.60 -16.09
C LEU A 60 0.58 12.15 -16.45
N GLU A 61 0.53 13.46 -16.71
CA GLU A 61 -0.63 14.15 -17.29
C GLU A 61 -1.00 13.62 -18.68
#